data_AF-A0A9D1M537-F1
#
_entry.id   AF-A0A9D1M537-F1
#
_cell.length_a   1.000
_cell.length_b   1.000
_cell.length_c   1.000
_cell.angle_alpha   90.00
_cell.angle_beta   90.00
_cell.angle_gamma   90.00
#
_symmetry.space_group_name_H-M   'P 1'
#
loop_
_entity.id
_entity.type
_entity.pdbx_description
1 polymer ?
#
loop_
_entity_poly.entity_id
_entity_poly.type
_entity_poly.pdbx_seq_one_letter_code
_entity_poly.pdbx_strand_id
1 'polypeptide(L)'
;MKKFYFLALAALVLSLASCGPKVIEKKFEKTNFATVTVEGSGKYGVKDVVSGREILPQSFDNIGYYYSGFFTAKDNTGVQLFDEAGKCVIPAQEQISAKEGYFEFTKGDTKGFYFIKEKSTVSGVYNKFEIDAAGNISFVKDGKYGVLNKKGEIVIPGEYELILWDGKNYNAAKNKNDKRPYFDAKTKRFNWYLAEAAVFDADGKLVKKLTAPQAKKIFEAKK
;
A
#
# COMPACT_ATOMS: atom_id res chain seq x y z
N MET A 1 41.64 25.85 77.68
CA MET A 1 41.78 24.49 77.13
C MET A 1 40.66 24.25 76.12
N LYS A 2 41.04 23.73 74.95
CA LYS A 2 40.28 23.10 73.85
C LYS A 2 39.17 23.90 73.11
N LYS A 3 39.61 24.38 71.94
CA LYS A 3 38.88 24.57 70.67
C LYS A 3 38.07 23.31 70.29
N PHE A 4 37.01 23.45 69.50
CA PHE A 4 36.95 23.01 68.09
C PHE A 4 35.58 23.33 67.46
N TYR A 5 35.63 23.95 66.28
CA TYR A 5 34.53 24.21 65.35
C TYR A 5 34.12 22.92 64.61
N PHE A 6 32.82 22.78 64.31
CA PHE A 6 32.23 22.09 63.14
C PHE A 6 30.81 22.68 63.03
N LEU A 7 30.48 23.65 62.17
CA LEU A 7 30.58 23.72 60.71
C LEU A 7 29.97 22.49 60.03
N ALA A 8 28.96 22.76 59.20
CA ALA A 8 28.23 21.85 58.31
C ALA A 8 27.09 21.02 58.92
N LEU A 9 25.94 21.68 59.15
CA LEU A 9 24.64 21.05 58.83
C LEU A 9 24.20 21.53 57.44
N ALA A 10 25.10 21.36 56.47
CA ALA A 10 24.81 21.44 55.05
C ALA A 10 25.17 20.07 54.47
N ALA A 11 24.29 19.53 53.63
CA ALA A 11 24.39 18.24 52.95
C ALA A 11 23.90 17.00 53.73
N LEU A 12 22.60 16.95 54.00
CA LEU A 12 21.85 15.70 53.79
C LEU A 12 20.63 15.95 52.89
N VAL A 13 20.90 16.55 51.73
CA VAL A 13 20.09 16.33 50.52
C VAL A 13 20.98 15.51 49.58
N LEU A 14 21.37 14.31 50.04
CA LEU A 14 22.07 13.34 49.21
C LEU A 14 21.00 12.47 48.54
N SER A 15 20.78 12.84 47.28
CA SER A 15 20.18 12.01 46.23
C SER A 15 18.88 11.30 46.59
N LEU A 16 17.76 12.03 46.46
CA LEU A 16 16.69 11.47 45.65
C LEU A 16 17.24 11.41 44.22
N ALA A 17 18.06 10.40 43.95
CA ALA A 17 18.28 9.97 42.59
C ALA A 17 16.88 9.80 42.02
N SER A 18 16.55 10.61 41.02
CA SER A 18 15.28 10.56 40.30
C SER A 18 15.06 9.11 39.84
N CYS A 19 14.41 8.29 40.66
CA CYS A 19 13.91 6.97 40.33
C CYS A 19 12.63 7.10 39.48
N GLY A 20 12.54 8.16 38.68
CA GLY A 20 11.61 8.22 37.58
C GLY A 20 11.99 7.15 36.56
N PRO A 21 11.01 6.52 35.90
CA PRO A 21 11.28 5.47 34.95
C PRO A 21 12.15 6.01 33.80
N LYS A 22 13.18 5.24 33.42
CA LYS A 22 14.18 5.65 32.45
C LYS A 22 13.59 5.70 31.05
N VAL A 23 13.86 6.78 30.31
CA VAL A 23 13.56 6.86 28.87
C VAL A 23 14.69 6.17 28.10
N ILE A 24 14.33 5.25 27.21
CA ILE A 24 15.22 4.50 26.34
C ILE A 24 14.97 4.94 24.91
N GLU A 25 16.05 5.26 24.20
CA GLU A 25 16.02 5.68 22.81
C GLU A 25 16.86 4.74 21.96
N LYS A 26 16.26 4.21 20.89
CA LYS A 26 16.96 3.36 19.94
C LYS A 26 16.80 3.90 18.53
N LYS A 27 17.91 4.41 18.00
CA LYS A 27 18.02 5.04 16.69
C LYS A 27 17.84 4.00 15.56
N PHE A 28 17.09 4.36 14.53
CA PHE A 28 17.03 3.60 13.30
C PHE A 28 18.29 3.88 12.47
N GLU A 29 18.88 2.82 11.91
CA GLU A 29 20.13 2.93 11.14
C GLU A 29 20.00 3.95 10.00
N LYS A 30 21.04 4.80 9.85
CA LYS A 30 21.16 5.80 8.77
C LYS A 30 20.01 6.83 8.70
N THR A 31 19.33 7.11 9.81
CA THR A 31 18.30 8.17 9.89
C THR A 31 18.54 9.11 11.07
N ASN A 32 17.69 10.13 11.25
CA ASN A 32 17.60 10.90 12.50
C ASN A 32 16.49 10.42 13.42
N PHE A 33 15.78 9.35 13.06
CA PHE A 33 14.64 8.86 13.83
C PHE A 33 15.09 7.84 14.88
N ALA A 34 14.44 7.86 16.03
CA ALA A 34 14.60 6.84 17.06
C ALA A 34 13.24 6.42 17.60
N THR A 35 13.12 5.13 17.93
CA THR A 35 12.07 4.69 18.85
C THR A 35 12.36 5.26 20.23
N VAL A 36 11.30 5.68 20.92
CA VAL A 36 11.34 6.17 22.30
C VAL A 36 10.41 5.28 23.13
N THR A 37 10.89 4.82 24.28
CA THR A 37 10.08 4.04 25.22
C THR A 37 10.45 4.39 26.65
N VAL A 38 9.48 4.37 27.55
CA VAL A 38 9.72 4.40 28.99
C VAL A 38 9.92 2.97 29.48
N GLU A 39 10.99 2.73 30.22
CA GLU A 39 11.30 1.42 30.80
C GLU A 39 10.09 0.84 31.55
N GLY A 40 9.71 -0.40 31.22
CA GLY A 40 8.56 -1.09 31.80
C GLY A 40 7.19 -0.71 31.23
N SER A 41 7.08 0.30 30.37
CA SER A 41 5.78 0.71 29.79
C SER A 41 5.23 -0.28 28.77
N GLY A 42 6.11 -0.98 28.05
CA GLY A 42 5.74 -1.80 26.89
C GLY A 42 5.22 -0.99 25.69
N LYS A 43 5.31 0.34 25.73
CA LYS A 43 4.83 1.24 24.69
C LYS A 43 5.98 2.01 24.05
N TYR A 44 5.84 2.26 22.76
CA TYR A 44 6.83 2.89 21.91
C TYR A 44 6.21 4.07 21.18
N GLY A 45 7.03 5.10 21.00
CA GLY A 45 6.79 6.25 20.12
C GLY A 45 7.99 6.47 19.21
N VAL A 46 7.95 7.51 18.39
CA VAL A 46 9.06 7.91 17.51
C VAL A 46 9.34 9.39 17.71
N LYS A 47 10.62 9.75 17.73
CA LYS A 47 11.05 11.14 17.64
C LYS A 47 12.13 11.31 16.58
N ASP A 48 12.26 12.53 16.09
CA ASP A 48 13.48 13.00 15.44
C ASP A 48 14.47 13.45 16.52
N VAL A 49 15.63 12.79 16.60
CA VAL A 49 16.63 13.04 17.66
C VAL A 49 17.44 14.31 17.43
N VAL A 50 17.44 14.87 16.22
CA VAL A 50 18.15 16.12 15.91
C VAL A 50 17.29 17.31 16.28
N SER A 51 16.03 17.33 15.85
CA SER A 51 15.11 18.43 16.17
C SER A 51 14.46 18.29 17.56
N GLY A 52 14.47 17.09 18.13
CA GLY A 52 13.74 16.75 19.35
C GLY A 52 12.23 16.60 19.15
N ARG A 53 11.74 16.71 17.91
CA ARG A 53 10.30 16.65 17.59
C ARG A 53 9.75 15.24 17.81
N GLU A 54 8.66 15.14 18.56
CA GLU A 54 7.84 13.92 18.61
C GLU A 54 7.16 13.70 17.26
N ILE A 55 7.35 12.50 16.69
CA ILE A 55 6.72 12.07 15.44
C ILE A 55 5.49 11.21 15.75
N LEU A 56 5.65 10.25 16.64
CA LEU A 56 4.59 9.38 17.12
C LEU A 56 4.63 9.33 18.65
N PRO A 57 3.47 9.43 19.33
CA PRO A 57 3.39 9.34 20.78
C PRO A 57 3.73 7.92 21.25
N GLN A 58 4.12 7.79 22.51
CA GLN A 58 4.43 6.52 23.16
C GLN A 58 3.16 5.71 23.48
N SER A 59 2.48 5.21 22.44
CA SER A 59 1.18 4.55 22.56
C SER A 59 1.11 3.19 21.85
N PHE A 60 2.15 2.82 21.10
CA PHE A 60 2.16 1.64 20.24
C PHE A 60 2.93 0.49 20.88
N ASP A 61 2.49 -0.74 20.65
CA ASP A 61 3.14 -1.96 21.14
C ASP A 61 4.40 -2.32 20.34
N ASN A 62 4.44 -1.91 19.07
CA ASN A 62 5.58 -2.15 18.20
C ASN A 62 5.70 -1.04 17.14
N ILE A 63 6.94 -0.69 16.79
CA ILE A 63 7.23 0.25 15.71
C ILE A 63 8.30 -0.33 14.79
N GLY A 64 8.00 -0.36 13.50
CA GLY A 64 8.94 -0.63 12.41
C GLY A 64 9.24 0.63 11.62
N TYR A 65 10.42 0.68 11.00
CA TYR A 65 10.80 1.76 10.10
C TYR A 65 11.13 1.22 8.71
N TYR A 66 10.63 1.91 7.70
CA TYR A 66 10.91 1.65 6.29
C TYR A 66 11.74 2.81 5.74
N TYR A 67 12.88 2.48 5.09
CA TYR A 67 13.89 3.44 4.63
C TYR A 67 13.39 4.55 3.70
N SER A 68 12.16 4.44 3.20
CA SER A 68 11.48 5.51 2.44
C SER A 68 10.76 6.53 3.32
N GLY A 69 11.05 6.60 4.63
CA GLY A 69 10.48 7.60 5.52
C GLY A 69 9.09 7.25 6.06
N PHE A 70 8.82 5.96 6.29
CA PHE A 70 7.55 5.51 6.84
C PHE A 70 7.74 4.67 8.08
N PHE A 71 6.80 4.80 9.02
CA PHE A 71 6.75 3.99 10.22
C PHE A 71 5.53 3.09 10.17
N THR A 72 5.72 1.80 10.39
CA THR A 72 4.61 0.95 10.81
C THR A 72 4.49 1.02 12.32
N ALA A 73 3.29 1.20 12.84
CA ALA A 73 3.04 1.20 14.28
C ALA A 73 1.86 0.29 14.58
N LYS A 74 2.03 -0.61 15.55
CA LYS A 74 1.01 -1.60 15.93
C LYS A 74 0.46 -1.28 17.32
N ASP A 75 -0.86 -1.34 17.46
CA ASP A 75 -1.56 -1.33 18.73
C ASP A 75 -2.59 -2.47 18.78
N ASN A 76 -3.53 -2.41 19.74
CA ASN A 76 -4.60 -3.38 19.88
C ASN A 76 -5.66 -3.34 18.76
N THR A 77 -5.66 -2.29 17.92
CA THR A 77 -6.59 -2.14 16.80
C THR A 77 -6.02 -2.67 15.49
N GLY A 78 -4.70 -2.82 15.39
CA GLY A 78 -4.02 -3.34 14.21
C GLY A 78 -2.68 -2.65 13.93
N VAL A 79 -2.21 -2.79 12.69
CA VAL A 79 -1.01 -2.13 12.16
C VAL A 79 -1.43 -0.89 11.37
N GLN A 80 -0.77 0.22 11.63
CA GLN A 80 -0.97 1.52 10.99
C GLN A 80 0.31 1.95 10.27
N LEU A 81 0.18 2.79 9.24
CA LEU A 81 1.30 3.39 8.54
C LEU A 81 1.30 4.91 8.72
N PHE A 82 2.44 5.45 9.12
CA PHE A 82 2.67 6.88 9.32
C PHE A 82 3.82 7.37 8.44
N ASP A 83 3.76 8.62 7.98
CA ASP A 83 4.88 9.28 7.31
C ASP A 83 5.84 9.96 8.32
N GLU A 84 6.93 10.55 7.82
CA GLU A 84 7.92 11.28 8.64
C GLU A 84 7.36 12.51 9.37
N ALA A 85 6.22 13.04 8.94
CA ALA A 85 5.55 14.13 9.64
C ALA A 85 4.75 13.61 10.84
N GLY A 86 4.53 12.29 10.96
CA GLY A 86 3.65 11.68 11.94
C GLY A 86 2.20 11.59 11.47
N LYS A 87 1.93 11.86 10.18
CA LYS A 87 0.60 11.73 9.61
C LYS A 87 0.29 10.26 9.36
N CYS A 88 -0.84 9.78 9.89
CA CYS A 88 -1.36 8.47 9.55
C CYS A 88 -1.81 8.46 8.07
N VAL A 89 -1.12 7.67 7.24
CA VAL A 89 -1.44 7.51 5.80
C VAL A 89 -2.21 6.22 5.51
N ILE A 90 -2.07 5.19 6.37
CA ILE A 90 -2.92 4.01 6.39
C ILE A 90 -3.40 3.79 7.84
N PRO A 91 -4.70 3.98 8.13
CA PRO A 91 -5.30 3.69 9.44
C PRO A 91 -5.22 2.20 9.80
N ALA A 92 -5.66 1.79 10.99
CA ALA A 92 -5.49 0.43 11.49
C ALA A 92 -6.02 -0.66 10.53
N GLN A 93 -5.09 -1.52 10.09
CA GLN A 93 -5.30 -2.69 9.24
C GLN A 93 -4.85 -3.95 9.98
N GLU A 94 -5.28 -5.12 9.51
CA GLU A 94 -4.80 -6.40 10.06
C GLU A 94 -3.35 -6.65 9.65
N GLN A 95 -3.00 -6.30 8.42
CA GLN A 95 -1.64 -6.42 7.88
C GLN A 95 -1.30 -5.22 7.02
N ILE A 96 -0.03 -4.81 7.09
CA ILE A 96 0.59 -3.85 6.17
C ILE A 96 1.95 -4.46 5.77
N SER A 97 2.20 -4.55 4.46
CA SER A 97 3.48 -5.03 3.93
C SER A 97 4.07 -4.00 2.97
N ALA A 98 5.39 -3.82 3.04
CA ALA A 98 6.11 -2.91 2.16
C ALA A 98 6.57 -3.63 0.89
N LYS A 99 6.39 -2.96 -0.25
CA LYS A 99 6.91 -3.36 -1.57
C LYS A 99 7.70 -2.19 -2.15
N GLU A 100 8.39 -2.42 -3.26
CA GLU A 100 9.08 -1.34 -3.94
C GLU A 100 8.08 -0.28 -4.45
N GLY A 101 8.11 0.91 -3.85
CA GLY A 101 7.30 2.06 -4.24
C GLY A 101 5.86 2.11 -3.71
N TYR A 102 5.39 1.09 -2.98
CA TYR A 102 4.03 1.07 -2.41
C TYR A 102 3.93 0.15 -1.18
N PHE A 103 2.83 0.29 -0.44
CA PHE A 103 2.44 -0.61 0.64
C PHE A 103 1.17 -1.35 0.28
N GLU A 104 1.09 -2.62 0.61
CA GLU A 104 -0.13 -3.44 0.53
C GLU A 104 -0.74 -3.55 1.92
N PHE A 105 -2.07 -3.54 2.01
CA PHE A 105 -2.75 -3.72 3.28
C PHE A 105 -4.08 -4.48 3.17
N THR A 106 -4.50 -5.09 4.28
CA THR A 106 -5.73 -5.87 4.37
C THR A 106 -6.50 -5.62 5.65
N LYS A 107 -7.84 -5.63 5.55
CA LYS A 107 -8.76 -5.61 6.70
C LYS A 107 -10.07 -6.30 6.35
N GLY A 108 -10.32 -7.47 6.95
CA GLY A 108 -11.34 -8.39 6.47
C GLY A 108 -11.18 -8.65 4.96
N ASP A 109 -12.26 -8.50 4.21
CA ASP A 109 -12.25 -8.70 2.76
C ASP A 109 -11.71 -7.52 1.95
N THR A 110 -11.39 -6.41 2.62
CA THR A 110 -10.83 -5.22 1.95
C THR A 110 -9.34 -5.40 1.72
N LYS A 111 -8.92 -5.20 0.48
CA LYS A 111 -7.52 -5.10 0.08
C LYS A 111 -7.21 -3.69 -0.38
N GLY A 112 -5.98 -3.24 -0.19
CA GLY A 112 -5.59 -1.91 -0.62
C GLY A 112 -4.11 -1.73 -0.87
N PHE A 113 -3.81 -0.65 -1.58
CA PHE A 113 -2.49 -0.17 -1.90
C PHE A 113 -2.36 1.28 -1.45
N TYR A 114 -1.21 1.64 -0.88
CA TYR A 114 -0.79 3.03 -0.73
C TYR A 114 0.45 3.26 -1.57
N PHE A 115 0.35 4.15 -2.56
CA PHE A 115 1.46 4.45 -3.47
C PHE A 115 2.28 5.62 -2.94
N ILE A 116 3.59 5.39 -2.74
CA ILE A 116 4.47 6.36 -2.07
C ILE A 116 4.65 7.63 -2.90
N LYS A 117 4.91 7.49 -4.20
CA LYS A 117 5.18 8.62 -5.11
C LYS A 117 3.93 9.46 -5.32
N GLU A 118 2.79 8.81 -5.55
CA GLU A 118 1.51 9.44 -5.82
C GLU A 118 0.81 9.93 -4.55
N LYS A 119 1.24 9.46 -3.36
CA LYS A 119 0.61 9.71 -2.06
C LYS A 119 -0.90 9.41 -2.07
N SER A 120 -1.27 8.32 -2.73
CA SER A 120 -2.66 7.92 -2.96
C SER A 120 -2.94 6.55 -2.37
N THR A 121 -4.17 6.38 -1.88
CA THR A 121 -4.67 5.09 -1.38
C THR A 121 -5.74 4.59 -2.34
N VAL A 122 -5.62 3.33 -2.77
CA VAL A 122 -6.65 2.64 -3.56
C VAL A 122 -7.03 1.37 -2.82
N SER A 123 -8.32 1.17 -2.54
CA SER A 123 -8.78 0.00 -1.80
C SER A 123 -10.20 -0.40 -2.18
N GLY A 124 -10.55 -1.63 -1.86
CA GLY A 124 -11.92 -2.12 -1.99
C GLY A 124 -12.02 -3.63 -1.78
N VAL A 125 -13.24 -4.12 -1.89
CA VAL A 125 -13.55 -5.56 -1.84
C VAL A 125 -13.61 -6.09 -3.26
N TYR A 126 -12.68 -6.99 -3.58
CA TYR A 126 -12.50 -7.53 -4.92
C TYR A 126 -12.10 -9.01 -4.84
N ASN A 127 -12.59 -9.82 -5.78
CA ASN A 127 -12.17 -11.21 -5.91
C ASN A 127 -10.67 -11.30 -6.27
N LYS A 128 -10.19 -10.34 -7.07
CA LYS A 128 -8.78 -10.18 -7.44
C LYS A 128 -8.43 -8.69 -7.39
N PHE A 129 -7.27 -8.34 -6.83
CA PHE A 129 -6.81 -6.95 -6.70
C PHE A 129 -5.28 -6.94 -6.65
N GLU A 130 -4.63 -6.70 -7.78
CA GLU A 130 -3.18 -6.89 -7.96
C GLU A 130 -2.60 -5.80 -8.85
N ILE A 131 -1.36 -5.40 -8.59
CA ILE A 131 -0.61 -4.53 -9.49
C ILE A 131 -0.09 -5.37 -10.66
N ASP A 132 -0.36 -4.94 -11.88
CA ASP A 132 0.07 -5.61 -13.11
C ASP A 132 1.46 -5.12 -13.59
N ALA A 133 1.95 -5.73 -14.66
CA ALA A 133 3.25 -5.39 -15.24
C ALA A 133 3.32 -3.99 -15.88
N ALA A 134 2.18 -3.32 -16.10
CA ALA A 134 2.14 -1.92 -16.52
C ALA A 134 2.20 -0.95 -15.32
N GLY A 135 2.11 -1.47 -14.09
CA GLY A 135 2.07 -0.68 -12.86
C GLY A 135 0.67 -0.14 -12.52
N ASN A 136 -0.36 -0.59 -13.23
CA ASN A 136 -1.77 -0.32 -12.91
C ASN A 136 -2.33 -1.43 -12.01
N ILE A 137 -3.55 -1.24 -11.52
CA ILE A 137 -4.22 -2.19 -10.62
C ILE A 137 -5.29 -2.92 -11.41
N SER A 138 -5.06 -4.21 -11.67
CA SER A 138 -6.09 -5.09 -12.22
C SER A 138 -7.01 -5.56 -11.11
N PHE A 139 -8.32 -5.42 -11.30
CA PHE A 139 -9.32 -5.88 -10.34
C PHE A 139 -10.35 -6.81 -10.96
N VAL A 140 -10.93 -7.69 -10.14
CA VAL A 140 -12.12 -8.48 -10.48
C VAL A 140 -13.19 -8.23 -9.42
N LYS A 141 -14.36 -7.80 -9.86
CA LYS A 141 -15.56 -7.63 -9.04
C LYS A 141 -16.73 -8.33 -9.72
N ASP A 142 -17.42 -9.20 -8.99
CA ASP A 142 -18.59 -9.94 -9.49
C ASP A 142 -18.31 -10.68 -10.82
N GLY A 143 -17.10 -11.25 -10.94
CA GLY A 143 -16.64 -11.96 -12.13
C GLY A 143 -16.26 -11.07 -13.32
N LYS A 144 -16.28 -9.74 -13.18
CA LYS A 144 -15.89 -8.78 -14.22
C LYS A 144 -14.56 -8.11 -13.90
N TYR A 145 -13.69 -8.08 -14.89
CA TYR A 145 -12.37 -7.48 -14.89
C TYR A 145 -12.44 -6.00 -15.24
N GLY A 146 -11.64 -5.21 -14.54
CA GLY A 146 -11.34 -3.82 -14.86
C GLY A 146 -9.91 -3.46 -14.46
N VAL A 147 -9.52 -2.23 -14.76
CA VAL A 147 -8.20 -1.69 -14.44
C VAL A 147 -8.36 -0.30 -13.81
N LEU A 148 -7.68 -0.06 -12.70
CA LEU A 148 -7.54 1.25 -12.08
C LEU A 148 -6.10 1.73 -12.23
N ASN A 149 -5.89 3.04 -12.28
CA ASN A 149 -4.55 3.59 -12.11
C ASN A 149 -4.20 3.71 -10.61
N LYS A 150 -2.98 4.17 -10.32
CA LYS A 150 -2.49 4.35 -8.94
C LYS A 150 -3.23 5.43 -8.14
N LYS A 151 -4.01 6.29 -8.79
CA LYS A 151 -4.91 7.26 -8.13
C LYS A 151 -6.29 6.67 -7.82
N GLY A 152 -6.55 5.43 -8.24
CA GLY A 152 -7.85 4.78 -8.10
C GLY A 152 -8.87 5.18 -9.16
N GLU A 153 -8.43 5.89 -10.22
CA GLU A 153 -9.29 6.25 -11.33
C GLU A 153 -9.47 5.03 -12.25
N ILE A 154 -10.70 4.84 -12.74
CA ILE A 154 -11.00 3.76 -13.68
C ILE A 154 -10.31 4.02 -15.01
N VAL A 155 -9.38 3.14 -15.37
CA VAL A 155 -8.68 3.10 -16.66
C VAL A 155 -9.47 2.24 -17.65
N ILE A 156 -9.89 1.06 -17.21
CA ILE A 156 -10.79 0.17 -17.95
C ILE A 156 -11.95 -0.23 -17.02
N PRO A 157 -13.22 0.00 -17.40
CA PRO A 157 -14.36 -0.30 -16.54
C PRO A 157 -14.45 -1.79 -16.22
N GLY A 158 -14.98 -2.10 -15.04
CA GLY A 158 -15.20 -3.47 -14.54
C GLY A 158 -16.37 -4.19 -15.23
N GLU A 159 -16.34 -4.30 -16.56
CA GLU A 159 -17.42 -4.89 -17.37
C GLU A 159 -16.94 -6.04 -18.28
N TYR A 160 -15.65 -6.37 -18.25
CA TYR A 160 -15.05 -7.37 -19.13
C TYR A 160 -14.97 -8.74 -18.47
N GLU A 161 -15.14 -9.83 -19.23
CA GLU A 161 -14.90 -11.18 -18.69
C GLU A 161 -13.44 -11.55 -18.64
N LEU A 162 -12.60 -10.84 -19.40
CA LEU A 162 -11.17 -11.07 -19.43
C LEU A 162 -10.44 -9.82 -19.90
N ILE A 163 -9.35 -9.47 -19.21
CA ILE A 163 -8.36 -8.47 -19.63
C ILE A 163 -6.97 -9.10 -19.58
N LEU A 164 -6.20 -8.93 -20.65
CA LEU A 164 -4.84 -9.44 -20.79
C LEU A 164 -3.87 -8.32 -21.17
N TRP A 165 -2.81 -8.15 -20.38
CA TRP A 165 -1.66 -7.34 -20.77
C TRP A 165 -0.76 -8.10 -21.75
N ASP A 166 -0.38 -7.48 -22.86
CA ASP A 166 0.52 -8.06 -23.87
C ASP A 166 1.97 -7.51 -23.84
N GLY A 167 2.30 -6.72 -22.81
CA GLY A 167 3.56 -6.00 -22.70
C GLY A 167 3.46 -4.54 -23.14
N LYS A 168 2.40 -4.16 -23.85
CA LYS A 168 2.18 -2.80 -24.34
C LYS A 168 0.74 -2.31 -24.18
N ASN A 169 -0.24 -3.19 -24.37
CA ASN A 169 -1.65 -2.85 -24.37
C ASN A 169 -2.47 -3.86 -23.55
N TYR A 170 -3.65 -3.42 -23.13
CA TYR A 170 -4.69 -4.27 -22.58
C TYR A 170 -5.60 -4.78 -23.69
N ASN A 171 -5.71 -6.10 -23.80
CA ASN A 171 -6.67 -6.77 -24.66
C ASN A 171 -7.84 -7.21 -23.79
N ALA A 172 -9.01 -6.61 -24.00
CA ALA A 172 -10.20 -6.83 -23.19
C ALA A 172 -11.33 -7.46 -24.01
N ALA A 173 -12.06 -8.43 -23.43
CA ALA A 173 -13.22 -9.07 -24.05
C ALA A 173 -14.40 -9.07 -23.09
N LYS A 174 -15.56 -8.53 -23.51
CA LYS A 174 -16.77 -8.48 -22.67
C LYS A 174 -17.39 -9.85 -22.47
N ASN A 175 -17.38 -10.66 -23.52
CA ASN A 175 -17.73 -12.06 -23.44
C ASN A 175 -16.68 -12.88 -24.21
N LYS A 176 -15.88 -13.66 -23.50
CA LYS A 176 -14.79 -14.43 -24.12
C LYS A 176 -15.29 -15.66 -24.89
N ASN A 177 -16.57 -15.98 -24.77
CA ASN A 177 -17.22 -17.16 -25.36
C ASN A 177 -18.34 -16.81 -26.36
N ASP A 178 -18.90 -15.60 -26.36
CA ASP A 178 -19.97 -15.17 -27.28
C ASP A 178 -19.41 -15.03 -28.69
N LYS A 179 -19.74 -16.00 -29.55
CA LYS A 179 -19.36 -16.03 -30.97
C LYS A 179 -20.57 -15.65 -31.81
N ARG A 180 -20.53 -14.48 -32.45
CA ARG A 180 -21.61 -14.00 -33.31
C ARG A 180 -21.25 -14.16 -34.79
N PRO A 181 -22.16 -14.68 -35.62
CA PRO A 181 -21.90 -14.81 -37.05
C PRO A 181 -21.92 -13.45 -37.75
N TYR A 182 -21.07 -13.26 -38.75
CA TYR A 182 -21.16 -12.18 -39.72
C TYR A 182 -20.84 -12.70 -41.12
N PHE A 183 -21.39 -12.04 -42.15
CA PHE A 183 -21.13 -12.39 -43.53
C PHE A 183 -20.02 -11.51 -44.10
N ASP A 184 -18.95 -12.12 -44.62
CA ASP A 184 -17.91 -11.42 -45.35
C ASP A 184 -18.29 -11.35 -46.84
N ALA A 185 -18.68 -10.15 -47.28
CA ALA A 185 -19.12 -9.91 -48.64
C ALA A 185 -18.01 -10.10 -49.70
N LYS A 186 -16.73 -9.99 -49.33
CA LYS A 186 -15.60 -10.19 -50.24
C LYS A 186 -15.33 -11.67 -50.47
N THR A 187 -15.36 -12.46 -49.40
CA THR A 187 -15.09 -13.91 -49.47
C THR A 187 -16.33 -14.77 -49.67
N LYS A 188 -17.53 -14.18 -49.55
CA LYS A 188 -18.83 -14.86 -49.57
C LYS A 188 -18.95 -15.98 -48.54
N ARG A 189 -18.37 -15.81 -47.36
CA ARG A 189 -18.38 -16.81 -46.26
C ARG A 189 -18.93 -16.21 -44.96
N PHE A 190 -19.61 -17.04 -44.17
CA PHE A 190 -19.90 -16.72 -42.78
C PHE A 190 -18.66 -16.92 -41.92
N ASN A 191 -18.34 -15.92 -41.11
CA ASN A 191 -17.29 -15.92 -40.11
C ASN A 191 -17.92 -15.64 -38.73
N TRP A 192 -17.18 -15.85 -37.65
CA TRP A 192 -17.67 -15.70 -36.27
C TRP A 192 -16.81 -14.69 -35.52
N TYR A 193 -17.36 -13.71 -34.81
CA TYR A 193 -16.62 -12.78 -33.93
C TYR A 193 -16.89 -12.98 -32.45
N LEU A 194 -15.87 -12.74 -31.62
CA LEU A 194 -16.07 -12.54 -30.19
C LEU A 194 -16.82 -11.22 -30.01
N ALA A 195 -18.00 -11.27 -29.41
CA ALA A 195 -18.83 -10.10 -29.21
C ALA A 195 -18.13 -9.13 -28.24
N GLU A 196 -17.62 -8.03 -28.79
CA GLU A 196 -17.05 -6.91 -28.05
C GLU A 196 -15.69 -7.20 -27.39
N ALA A 197 -14.67 -7.24 -28.24
CA ALA A 197 -13.27 -7.21 -27.83
C ALA A 197 -12.54 -5.95 -28.34
N ALA A 198 -11.67 -5.39 -27.51
CA ALA A 198 -10.97 -4.13 -27.78
C ALA A 198 -9.54 -4.16 -27.24
N VAL A 199 -8.71 -3.31 -27.83
CA VAL A 199 -7.36 -3.02 -27.37
C VAL A 199 -7.34 -1.62 -26.78
N PHE A 200 -6.89 -1.50 -25.55
CA PHE A 200 -6.65 -0.24 -24.85
C PHE A 200 -5.16 -0.06 -24.61
N ASP A 201 -4.67 1.17 -24.70
CA ASP A 201 -3.31 1.47 -24.24
C ASP A 201 -3.21 1.44 -22.70
N ALA A 202 -2.02 1.68 -22.16
CA ALA A 202 -1.76 1.67 -20.72
C ALA A 202 -2.62 2.68 -19.93
N ASP A 203 -3.09 3.73 -20.60
CA ASP A 203 -3.93 4.79 -20.02
C ASP A 203 -5.42 4.53 -20.26
N GLY A 204 -5.79 3.37 -20.82
CA GLY A 204 -7.19 2.96 -21.00
C GLY A 204 -7.85 3.59 -22.22
N LYS A 205 -7.09 4.25 -23.10
CA LYS A 205 -7.65 4.82 -24.33
C LYS A 205 -7.82 3.73 -25.37
N LEU A 206 -8.98 3.71 -26.01
CA LEU A 206 -9.29 2.76 -27.08
C LEU A 206 -8.31 2.94 -28.26
N VAL A 207 -7.50 1.92 -28.52
CA VAL A 207 -6.60 1.85 -29.67
C VAL A 207 -7.34 1.32 -30.89
N LYS A 208 -8.02 0.19 -30.74
CA LYS A 208 -8.84 -0.42 -31.81
C LYS A 208 -9.83 -1.44 -31.26
N LYS A 209 -10.89 -1.69 -32.02
CA LYS A 209 -11.71 -2.89 -31.85
C LYS A 209 -11.02 -4.08 -32.51
N LEU A 210 -11.12 -5.26 -31.91
CA LEU A 210 -10.56 -6.48 -32.47
C LEU A 210 -11.55 -7.12 -33.45
N THR A 211 -11.05 -7.55 -34.61
CA THR A 211 -11.81 -8.47 -35.45
C THR A 211 -11.79 -9.86 -34.83
N ALA A 212 -12.68 -10.72 -35.30
CA ALA A 212 -12.75 -12.08 -34.79
C ALA A 212 -11.45 -12.88 -34.84
N PRO A 213 -10.74 -12.93 -35.98
CA PRO A 213 -9.53 -13.75 -36.06
C PRO A 213 -8.44 -13.21 -35.13
N GLN A 214 -8.41 -11.89 -34.93
CA GLN A 214 -7.49 -11.24 -33.99
C GLN A 214 -7.82 -11.64 -32.55
N ALA A 215 -9.09 -11.50 -32.14
CA ALA A 215 -9.54 -11.86 -30.80
C ALA A 215 -9.31 -13.35 -30.51
N LYS A 216 -9.61 -14.23 -31.47
CA LYS A 216 -9.34 -15.66 -31.39
C LYS A 216 -7.87 -15.96 -31.10
N LYS A 217 -6.95 -15.32 -31.85
CA LYS A 217 -5.51 -15.50 -31.67
C LYS A 217 -5.02 -15.06 -30.28
N ILE A 218 -5.65 -14.05 -29.69
CA ILE A 218 -5.24 -13.50 -28.39
C ILE A 218 -5.81 -14.32 -27.22
N PHE A 219 -7.11 -14.64 -27.26
CA PHE A 219 -7.82 -15.18 -26.11
C PHE A 219 -7.95 -16.71 -26.11
N GLU A 220 -7.97 -17.38 -27.28
CA GLU A 220 -8.05 -18.84 -27.33
C GLU A 220 -6.66 -19.52 -27.23
N ALA A 221 -5.57 -18.78 -27.43
CA ALA A 221 -4.20 -19.31 -27.37
C ALA A 221 -3.64 -19.44 -25.94
N LYS A 222 -4.27 -18.79 -24.94
CA LYS A 222 -3.81 -18.78 -23.54
C LYS A 222 -4.62 -19.71 -22.63
N LYS A 223 -4.95 -20.92 -23.10
CA LYS A 223 -5.57 -21.96 -22.25
C LYS A 223 -4.63 -22.42 -21.14
#